data_AF-A0A382U1B6-F1
#
_entry.id   AF-A0A382U1B6-F1
#
_cell.length_a   1.000
_cell.length_b   1.000
_cell.length_c   1.000
_cell.angle_alpha   90.00
_cell.angle_beta   90.00
_cell.angle_gamma   90.00
#
_symmetry.space_group_name_H-M   'P 1'
#
loop_
_entity.id
_entity.type
_entity.pdbx_description
1 polymer ?
#
loop_
_entity_poly.entity_id
_entity_poly.type
_entity_poly.pdbx_seq_one_letter_code
_entity_poly.pdbx_strand_id
1 'polypeptide(L)'
;NYTLLIIDNGSYGSTGDQKTFTNERTSLKDVAIGAGCNNVIECSGEETNENLQKALADKNYSYVIISKIKSGNVPIKPIPLNAVTIRDRFRKKIGLVSYL
;
A
#
# COMPACT_ATOMS: atom_id res chain seq x y z
N ASN A 1 -15.03 8.48 -12.50
CA ASN A 1 -13.72 8.99 -12.09
C ASN A 1 -12.97 7.89 -11.34
N TYR A 2 -11.73 7.55 -11.73
CA TYR A 2 -10.88 6.57 -11.07
C TYR A 2 -9.57 7.22 -10.62
N THR A 3 -9.21 7.03 -9.35
CA THR A 3 -7.94 7.51 -8.78
C THR A 3 -7.13 6.31 -8.31
N LEU A 4 -5.95 6.11 -8.90
CA LEU A 4 -4.97 5.12 -8.47
C LEU A 4 -4.00 5.79 -7.49
N LEU A 5 -4.01 5.35 -6.23
CA LEU A 5 -2.99 5.71 -5.25
C LEU A 5 -2.01 4.55 -5.11
N ILE A 6 -0.73 4.81 -5.42
CA ILE A 6 0.37 3.87 -5.24
C ILE A 6 1.17 4.34 -4.02
N ILE A 7 1.24 3.50 -2.99
CA ILE A 7 2.16 3.70 -1.86
C ILE A 7 3.47 3.01 -2.22
N ASP A 8 4.45 3.78 -2.66
CA ASP A 8 5.76 3.29 -3.06
C ASP A 8 6.77 3.50 -1.93
N ASN A 9 6.94 2.46 -1.12
CA ASN A 9 7.94 2.41 -0.05
C ASN A 9 9.31 1.90 -0.53
N GLY A 10 9.44 1.57 -1.82
CA GLY A 10 10.66 1.04 -2.40
C GLY A 10 11.07 -0.35 -1.90
N SER A 11 10.22 -1.11 -1.19
CA SER A 11 10.63 -2.40 -0.64
C SER A 11 9.57 -3.50 -0.70
N TYR A 12 10.05 -4.73 -0.90
CA TYR A 12 9.24 -5.94 -0.79
C TYR A 12 9.08 -6.30 0.70
N GLY A 13 8.05 -5.74 1.35
CA GLY A 13 7.85 -5.92 2.79
C GLY A 13 7.74 -7.40 3.22
N SER A 14 7.16 -8.25 2.38
CA SER A 14 7.01 -9.69 2.67
C SER A 14 8.30 -10.50 2.64
N THR A 15 9.38 -9.98 2.04
CA THR A 15 10.68 -10.67 1.92
C THR A 15 11.77 -10.04 2.80
N GLY A 16 11.37 -9.30 3.84
CA GLY A 16 12.30 -8.64 4.75
C GLY A 16 12.83 -7.32 4.20
N ASP A 17 11.96 -6.51 3.60
CA ASP A 17 12.25 -5.17 3.07
C ASP A 17 13.37 -5.13 2.00
N GLN A 18 13.45 -6.17 1.16
CA GLN A 18 14.35 -6.17 0.00
C GLN A 18 14.00 -5.01 -0.95
N LYS A 19 15.02 -4.39 -1.54
CA LYS A 19 14.82 -3.26 -2.47
C LYS A 19 14.04 -3.69 -3.70
N THR A 20 13.09 -2.86 -4.10
CA THR A 20 12.34 -2.99 -5.36
C THR A 20 13.05 -2.22 -6.48
N PHE A 21 12.66 -2.46 -7.73
CA PHE A 21 13.17 -1.67 -8.85
C PHE A 21 12.78 -0.19 -8.79
N THR A 22 11.72 0.17 -8.04
CA THR A 22 11.30 1.56 -7.80
C THR A 22 12.13 2.27 -6.73
N ASN A 23 12.90 1.51 -5.93
CA ASN A 23 13.98 2.04 -5.09
C ASN A 23 15.24 2.33 -5.91
N GLU A 24 15.39 1.69 -7.06
CA GLU A 24 16.57 1.80 -7.90
C GLU A 24 16.38 2.83 -9.02
N ARG A 25 15.89 2.39 -10.19
CA ARG A 25 15.83 3.22 -11.40
C ARG A 25 14.44 3.33 -12.02
N THR A 26 13.49 2.51 -11.59
CA THR A 26 12.14 2.51 -12.17
C THR A 26 11.35 3.70 -11.65
N SER A 27 10.96 4.60 -12.55
CA SER A 27 10.07 5.71 -12.28
C SER A 27 8.62 5.32 -12.59
N LEU A 28 7.81 5.12 -11.55
CA LEU A 28 6.39 4.82 -11.74
C LEU A 28 5.64 6.01 -12.36
N LYS A 29 6.11 7.23 -12.11
CA LYS A 29 5.60 8.44 -12.75
C LYS A 29 5.78 8.38 -14.27
N ASP A 30 6.99 8.08 -14.75
CA ASP A 30 7.27 8.04 -16.18
C ASP A 30 6.54 6.87 -16.86
N VAL A 31 6.41 5.72 -16.16
CA VAL A 31 5.59 4.60 -16.63
C VAL A 31 4.12 5.02 -16.79
N ALA A 32 3.54 5.72 -15.80
CA ALA A 32 2.16 6.17 -15.86
C ALA A 32 1.92 7.17 -17.01
N ILE A 33 2.85 8.13 -17.20
CA ILE A 33 2.82 9.08 -18.31
C ILE A 33 2.93 8.34 -19.65
N GLY A 34 3.88 7.41 -19.78
CA GLY A 34 4.07 6.58 -20.98
C GLY A 34 2.87 5.68 -21.30
N ALA A 35 2.09 5.30 -20.29
CA ALA A 35 0.85 4.56 -20.43
C ALA A 35 -0.37 5.44 -20.80
N GLY A 36 -0.18 6.76 -20.96
CA GLY A 36 -1.23 7.70 -21.36
C GLY A 36 -2.05 8.27 -20.19
N CYS A 37 -1.56 8.20 -18.96
CA CYS A 37 -2.22 8.87 -17.83
C CYS A 37 -1.92 10.38 -17.88
N ASN A 38 -2.96 11.20 -17.96
CA ASN A 38 -2.79 12.66 -18.08
C ASN A 38 -2.46 13.33 -16.73
N ASN A 39 -3.13 12.92 -15.65
CA ASN A 39 -2.93 13.52 -14.33
C ASN A 39 -2.11 12.60 -13.45
N VAL A 40 -0.79 12.73 -13.53
CA VAL A 40 0.17 11.95 -12.73
C VAL A 40 0.82 12.87 -11.70
N ILE A 41 0.68 12.53 -10.43
CA ILE A 41 1.23 13.26 -9.30
C ILE A 41 2.24 12.33 -8.61
N GLU A 42 3.46 12.81 -8.41
CA GLU A 42 4.43 12.15 -7.52
C GLU A 42 4.66 13.09 -6.34
N CYS A 43 4.47 12.59 -5.12
CA CYS A 43 4.55 13.37 -3.90
C CYS A 43 5.13 12.55 -2.74
N SER A 44 5.48 13.23 -1.66
CA SER A 44 5.88 12.58 -0.41
C SER A 44 4.68 11.95 0.32
N GLY A 45 4.96 11.09 1.30
CA GLY A 45 3.95 10.53 2.20
C GLY A 45 3.16 11.60 2.93
N GLU A 46 3.82 12.67 3.36
CA GLU A 46 3.24 13.80 4.08
C GLU A 46 2.24 14.58 3.22
N GLU A 47 2.52 14.71 1.92
CA GLU A 47 1.68 15.43 0.95
C GLU A 47 0.55 14.56 0.37
N THR A 48 0.54 13.26 0.68
CA THR A 48 -0.37 12.29 0.05
C THR A 48 -1.83 12.60 0.35
N ASN A 49 -2.13 12.96 1.60
CA ASN A 49 -3.50 13.27 2.00
C ASN A 49 -4.06 14.45 1.19
N GLU A 50 -3.30 15.55 1.09
CA GLU A 50 -3.75 16.73 0.36
C GLU A 50 -4.00 16.42 -1.13
N ASN A 51 -3.06 15.73 -1.79
CA ASN A 51 -3.19 15.37 -3.20
C ASN A 51 -4.35 14.40 -3.45
N LEU A 52 -4.55 13.42 -2.56
CA LEU A 52 -5.67 12.50 -2.65
C LEU A 52 -7.02 13.21 -2.49
N GLN A 53 -7.15 14.13 -1.52
CA GLN A 53 -8.38 14.89 -1.34
C GLN A 53 -8.71 15.73 -2.58
N LYS A 54 -7.71 16.39 -3.19
CA LYS A 54 -7.90 17.14 -4.45
C LYS A 54 -8.38 16.23 -5.58
N ALA A 55 -7.76 15.06 -5.76
CA ALA A 55 -8.13 14.11 -6.81
C ALA A 55 -9.54 13.52 -6.60
N LEU A 56 -9.95 13.26 -5.35
CA LEU A 56 -11.28 12.74 -5.03
C LEU A 56 -12.39 13.80 -5.16
N ALA A 57 -12.06 15.07 -4.93
CA ALA A 57 -12.96 16.20 -5.10
C ALA A 57 -13.25 16.47 -6.59
N ASP A 58 -12.26 16.24 -7.46
CA ASP A 58 -12.45 16.29 -8.91
C ASP A 58 -13.41 15.19 -9.38
N LYS A 59 -14.39 15.53 -10.23
CA LYS A 59 -15.35 14.57 -10.80
C LYS A 59 -15.13 14.30 -12.29
N ASN A 60 -14.27 15.10 -12.93
CA ASN A 60 -14.05 15.10 -14.36
C ASN A 60 -12.83 14.28 -14.76
N TYR A 61 -11.81 14.23 -13.89
CA TYR A 61 -10.51 13.69 -14.25
C TYR A 61 -10.05 12.54 -13.35
N SER A 62 -9.50 11.50 -13.98
CA SER A 62 -8.80 10.42 -13.31
C SER A 62 -7.35 10.81 -12.97
N TYR A 63 -6.83 10.27 -11.86
CA TYR A 63 -5.51 10.59 -11.34
C TYR A 63 -4.69 9.33 -11.04
N VAL A 64 -3.38 9.42 -11.22
CA VAL A 64 -2.40 8.47 -10.66
C VAL A 64 -1.54 9.24 -9.68
N ILE A 65 -1.57 8.83 -8.41
CA ILE A 65 -0.78 9.45 -7.34
C ILE A 65 0.25 8.43 -6.88
N ILE A 66 1.53 8.75 -7.04
CA ILE A 66 2.67 7.99 -6.53
C ILE A 66 3.11 8.67 -5.22
N SER A 67 2.77 8.04 -4.09
CA SER A 67 3.19 8.45 -2.76
C SER A 67 4.50 7.78 -2.40
N LYS A 68 5.61 8.54 -2.42
CA LYS A 68 6.93 8.05 -2.02
C LYS A 68 7.02 8.09 -0.50
N ILE A 69 7.17 6.92 0.11
CA ILE A 69 7.33 6.80 1.57
C ILE A 69 8.65 6.12 1.93
N LYS A 70 9.08 6.28 3.19
CA LYS A 70 10.25 5.58 3.70
C LYS A 70 9.95 4.09 3.83
N SER A 71 10.91 3.26 3.44
CA SER A 71 10.86 1.82 3.69
C SER A 71 10.89 1.52 5.19
N GLY A 72 10.29 0.40 5.56
CA GLY A 72 10.31 -0.15 6.91
C GLY A 72 8.91 -0.36 7.44
N ASN A 73 8.77 -1.43 8.22
CA ASN A 73 7.56 -1.68 9.00
C ASN A 73 7.77 -1.19 10.43
N VAL A 74 6.66 -0.82 11.09
CA VAL A 74 6.69 -0.60 12.53
C VAL A 74 7.18 -1.91 13.19
N PRO A 75 8.12 -1.86 14.14
CA PRO A 75 8.54 -3.06 14.85
C PRO A 75 7.36 -3.62 15.66
N ILE A 76 6.75 -4.68 15.12
CA ILE A 76 5.63 -5.39 15.75
C ILE A 76 6.16 -6.69 16.32
N LYS A 77 5.90 -6.93 17.61
CA LYS A 77 6.24 -8.21 18.24
C LYS A 77 5.44 -9.33 17.58
N PRO A 78 6.05 -10.49 17.30
CA PRO A 78 5.30 -11.66 16.85
C PRO A 78 4.12 -11.93 17.79
N ILE A 79 2.99 -12.34 17.23
CA ILE A 79 1.82 -12.73 18.02
C ILE A 79 2.28 -13.85 18.97
N PRO A 80 2.10 -13.72 20.31
CA PRO A 80 2.56 -14.70 21.28
C PRO A 80 1.64 -15.94 21.33
N LEU A 81 1.07 -16.32 20.19
CA LEU A 81 0.18 -17.46 20.03
C LEU A 81 0.80 -18.39 19.00
N ASN A 82 0.84 -19.68 19.30
CA ASN A 82 1.23 -20.67 18.31
C ASN A 82 0.17 -20.77 17.20
N ALA A 83 0.56 -21.36 16.06
CA ALA A 83 -0.32 -21.47 14.89
C ALA A 83 -1.64 -22.21 15.20
N VAL A 84 -1.60 -23.23 16.07
CA VAL A 84 -2.79 -24.00 16.50
C VAL A 84 -3.79 -23.09 17.21
N THR A 85 -3.32 -22.27 18.15
CA THR A 85 -4.16 -21.36 18.93
C THR A 85 -4.76 -20.26 18.05
N ILE A 86 -3.98 -19.76 17.07
CA ILE A 86 -4.49 -18.77 16.10
C ILE A 86 -5.61 -19.38 15.25
N ARG A 87 -5.41 -20.59 14.71
CA ARG A 87 -6.40 -21.34 13.93
C ARG A 87 -7.67 -21.57 14.74
N ASP A 88 -7.53 -22.06 15.96
CA ASP A 88 -8.65 -22.44 16.82
C ASP A 88 -9.47 -21.22 17.24
N ARG A 89 -8.79 -20.11 17.60
CA ARG A 89 -9.44 -18.83 17.87
C ARG A 89 -10.25 -18.32 16.67
N PHE A 90 -9.69 -18.43 15.46
CA PHE A 90 -10.40 -18.02 14.25
C PHE A 90 -11.64 -18.89 14.02
N ARG A 91 -11.49 -20.23 14.05
CA ARG A 91 -12.60 -21.18 13.84
C ARG A 91 -13.73 -21.02 14.85
N LYS A 92 -13.40 -20.77 16.11
CA LYS A 92 -14.40 -20.42 17.15
C LYS A 92 -15.12 -19.13 16.80
N LYS A 93 -14.39 -18.08 16.41
CA LYS A 93 -14.96 -16.77 16.07
C LYS A 93 -15.93 -16.83 14.90
N ILE A 94 -15.69 -17.70 13.92
CA ILE A 94 -16.57 -17.90 12.75
C ILE A 94 -17.60 -19.03 12.94
N GLY A 95 -17.72 -19.60 14.14
CA GLY A 95 -18.75 -20.58 14.47
C GLY A 95 -18.53 -22.00 13.91
N LEU A 96 -17.33 -22.33 13.43
CA LEU A 96 -17.02 -23.67 12.89
C LEU A 96 -16.78 -24.73 13.99
N VAL A 97 -16.57 -24.32 15.23
CA VAL A 97 -16.42 -25.18 16.41
C VAL A 97 -17.05 -24.50 17.62
N SER A 98 -17.85 -25.25 18.37
CA SER A 98 -18.51 -24.78 19.60
C SER A 98 -17.65 -24.94 20.86
N TYR A 99 -16.60 -25.77 20.79
CA TYR A 99 -15.70 -26.04 21.90
C TYR A 99 -14.25 -25.68 21.52
N LEU A 100 -13.74 -24.64 22.17
CA LEU A 100 -12.37 -24.13 22.31
C LEU A 100 -12.46 -22.74 22.95
#